data_AF-A0ABD5XRS8-F1
#
_entry.id   AF-A0ABD5XRS8-F1
#
_cell.length_a   1.000
_cell.length_b   1.000
_cell.length_c   1.000
_cell.angle_alpha   90.00
_cell.angle_beta   90.00
_cell.angle_gamma   90.00
#
_symmetry.space_group_name_H-M   'P 1'
#
loop_
_entity.id
_entity.type
_entity.pdbx_description
1 polymer ?
#
loop_
_entity_poly.entity_id
_entity_poly.type
_entity_poly.pdbx_seq_one_letter_code
_entity_poly.pdbx_strand_id
1 'polypeptide(L)'
;MHDAVRQTLVDTVQVGVGVLVVSSLLFGLTGVWPPMVAVESGSMEPHMERGDLIVVAEPTRDGPGTAAGVVPTADAPADGRTLGARGDVIVFDSPTKPGSPIIHRAHLYVEAGENWYGEADPAFLPPDVDSCRDLADCPAPYAGFVTKGTPTSGTTR
;
A
#
# COMPACT_ATOMS: atom_id res chain seq x y z
N MET A 1 -38.68 0.36 35.30
CA MET A 1 -38.26 -0.62 34.27
C MET A 1 -38.37 -0.04 32.86
N HIS A 2 -39.52 0.53 32.46
CA HIS A 2 -39.70 1.16 31.13
C HIS A 2 -38.73 2.31 30.82
N ASP A 3 -38.45 3.21 31.77
CA ASP A 3 -37.55 4.35 31.52
C ASP A 3 -36.09 3.93 31.34
N ALA A 4 -35.65 2.92 32.09
CA ALA A 4 -34.31 2.35 31.95
C ALA A 4 -34.13 1.68 30.58
N VAL A 5 -35.13 0.92 30.11
CA VAL A 5 -35.10 0.28 28.79
C VAL A 5 -35.09 1.32 27.67
N ARG A 6 -35.87 2.41 27.80
CA ARG A 6 -35.88 3.51 26.84
C ARG A 6 -34.53 4.22 26.78
N GLN A 7 -33.91 4.47 27.94
CA GLN A 7 -32.59 5.12 28.01
C GLN A 7 -31.52 4.25 27.33
N THR A 8 -31.46 2.96 27.64
CA THR A 8 -30.52 2.03 26.99
C THR A 8 -30.74 1.95 25.47
N LEU A 9 -31.99 1.98 25.01
CA LEU A 9 -32.31 2.03 23.57
C LEU A 9 -31.80 3.32 22.92
N VAL A 10 -32.06 4.47 23.53
CA VAL A 10 -31.58 5.77 23.03
C VAL A 10 -30.06 5.80 22.97
N ASP A 11 -29.38 5.34 24.02
CA ASP A 11 -27.92 5.31 24.08
C ASP A 11 -27.34 4.40 22.98
N THR A 12 -27.94 3.22 22.80
CA THR A 12 -27.54 2.26 21.74
C THR A 12 -27.74 2.85 20.35
N VAL A 13 -28.90 3.49 20.10
CA VAL A 13 -29.19 4.14 18.82
C VAL A 13 -28.23 5.30 18.57
N GLN A 14 -27.95 6.13 19.57
CA GLN A 14 -27.06 7.27 19.42
C GLN A 14 -25.62 6.83 19.10
N VAL A 15 -25.13 5.80 19.78
CA VAL A 15 -23.82 5.20 19.47
C VAL A 15 -23.82 4.60 18.07
N GLY A 16 -24.87 3.85 17.70
CA GLY A 16 -25.00 3.26 16.37
C GLY A 16 -25.00 4.30 15.25
N VAL A 17 -25.75 5.40 15.42
CA VAL A 17 -25.76 6.53 14.48
C VAL A 17 -24.38 7.18 14.40
N GLY A 18 -23.71 7.39 15.53
CA GLY A 18 -22.36 7.93 15.56
C GLY A 18 -21.37 7.08 14.76
N VAL A 19 -21.38 5.76 14.97
CA VAL A 19 -20.52 4.82 14.22
C VAL A 19 -20.86 4.87 12.72
N LEU A 20 -22.13 4.83 12.34
CA LEU A 20 -22.54 4.89 10.93
C LEU A 20 -22.09 6.17 10.24
N VAL A 21 -22.21 7.32 10.91
CA VAL A 21 -21.76 8.61 10.38
C VAL A 21 -20.24 8.60 10.19
N VAL A 22 -19.46 8.20 11.21
CA VAL A 22 -18.00 8.16 11.12
C VAL A 22 -17.53 7.18 10.04
N SER A 23 -18.08 5.97 10.02
CA SER A 23 -17.73 4.95 9.03
C SER A 23 -18.06 5.40 7.61
N SER A 24 -19.22 6.04 7.40
CA SER A 24 -19.62 6.54 6.08
C SER A 24 -18.72 7.69 5.62
N LEU A 25 -18.31 8.57 6.53
CA LEU A 25 -17.36 9.65 6.22
C LEU A 25 -15.99 9.08 5.85
N LEU A 26 -15.46 8.15 6.64
CA LEU A 26 -14.17 7.51 6.34
C LEU A 26 -14.21 6.75 5.01
N PHE A 27 -15.26 5.96 4.79
CA PHE A 27 -15.45 5.25 3.52
C PHE A 27 -15.61 6.23 2.35
N GLY A 28 -16.37 7.31 2.52
CA GLY A 28 -16.53 8.32 1.47
C GLY A 28 -15.24 9.08 1.13
N LEU A 29 -14.33 9.23 2.09
CA LEU A 29 -13.03 9.90 1.87
C LEU A 29 -11.95 8.96 1.34
N THR A 30 -11.97 7.68 1.75
CA THR A 30 -10.91 6.72 1.43
C THR A 30 -11.30 5.72 0.35
N GLY A 31 -12.58 5.51 0.09
CA GLY A 31 -13.08 4.49 -0.84
C GLY A 31 -12.90 3.04 -0.37
N VAL A 32 -12.26 2.81 0.79
CA VAL A 32 -11.89 1.47 1.27
C VAL A 32 -12.35 1.23 2.71
N TRP A 33 -12.68 -0.02 3.02
CA TRP A 33 -13.05 -0.44 4.37
C TRP A 33 -12.42 -1.80 4.72
N PRO A 34 -11.69 -1.92 5.84
CA PRO A 34 -11.36 -0.87 6.80
C PRO A 34 -10.34 0.14 6.22
N PRO A 35 -10.43 1.44 6.55
CA PRO A 35 -9.56 2.49 6.00
C PRO A 35 -8.16 2.50 6.60
N MET A 36 -7.87 1.58 7.52
CA MET A 36 -6.63 1.54 8.29
C MET A 36 -6.08 0.13 8.32
N VAL A 37 -4.77 0.01 8.11
CA VAL A 37 -4.04 -1.26 8.10
C VAL A 37 -2.86 -1.15 9.07
N ALA A 38 -2.66 -2.21 9.86
CA ALA A 38 -1.55 -2.29 10.79
C ALA A 38 -0.29 -2.82 10.08
N VAL A 39 0.85 -2.23 10.40
CA VAL A 39 2.15 -2.68 9.87
C VAL A 39 2.66 -3.86 10.70
N GLU A 40 2.63 -5.06 10.13
CA GLU A 40 3.06 -6.29 10.81
C GLU A 40 4.57 -6.58 10.64
N SER A 41 5.16 -6.12 9.52
CA SER A 41 6.56 -6.39 9.18
C SER A 41 7.40 -5.14 9.09
N GLY A 42 8.63 -5.23 9.62
CA GLY A 42 9.63 -4.16 9.57
C GLY A 42 10.38 -4.10 8.22
N SER A 43 9.66 -4.28 7.12
CA SER A 43 10.23 -4.25 5.75
C SER A 43 10.11 -2.88 5.11
N MET A 44 9.75 -1.85 5.89
CA MET A 44 9.56 -0.48 5.42
C MET A 44 10.24 0.55 6.33
N GLU A 45 11.05 0.12 7.31
CA GLU A 45 11.92 1.01 8.08
C GLU A 45 12.95 1.72 7.18
N PRO A 46 13.27 2.99 7.47
CA PRO A 46 12.84 3.77 8.64
C PRO A 46 11.51 4.51 8.46
N HIS A 47 10.79 4.28 7.35
CA HIS A 47 9.63 5.08 6.97
C HIS A 47 8.29 4.61 7.56
N MET A 48 8.22 3.35 7.99
CA MET A 48 7.11 2.79 8.77
C MET A 48 7.68 1.81 9.79
N GLU A 49 7.23 1.93 11.04
CA GLU A 49 7.62 1.03 12.12
C GLU A 49 6.58 -0.07 12.33
N ARG A 50 7.01 -1.25 12.79
CA ARG A 50 6.08 -2.30 13.22
C ARG A 50 5.12 -1.76 14.28
N GLY A 51 3.81 -1.92 14.04
CA GLY A 51 2.75 -1.46 14.92
C GLY A 51 2.15 -0.11 14.51
N ASP A 52 2.71 0.56 13.50
CA ASP A 52 2.09 1.74 12.92
C ASP A 52 0.73 1.40 12.30
N LEU A 53 -0.20 2.34 12.44
CA LEU A 53 -1.51 2.30 11.80
C LEU A 53 -1.50 3.32 10.66
N ILE A 54 -1.50 2.83 9.42
CA ILE A 54 -1.54 3.70 8.24
C ILE A 54 -2.95 3.81 7.70
N VAL A 55 -3.30 4.99 7.19
CA VAL A 55 -4.55 5.23 6.48
C VAL A 55 -4.32 4.89 5.01
N VAL A 56 -5.23 4.08 4.45
CA VAL A 56 -5.20 3.65 3.05
C VAL A 56 -6.38 4.30 2.34
N ALA A 57 -6.17 4.70 1.09
CA ALA A 57 -7.22 5.18 0.22
C ALA A 57 -7.13 4.47 -1.14
N GLU A 58 -8.26 4.37 -1.83
CA GLU A 58 -8.29 3.90 -3.21
C GLU A 58 -7.47 4.85 -4.10
N PRO A 59 -6.73 4.31 -5.07
CA PRO A 59 -6.03 5.15 -6.01
C PRO A 59 -7.04 5.87 -6.89
N THR A 60 -6.90 7.19 -7.02
CA THR A 60 -7.75 8.00 -7.89
C THR A 60 -7.47 7.66 -9.34
N ARG A 61 -8.43 7.05 -10.04
CA ARG A 61 -8.29 6.64 -11.45
C ARG A 61 -7.97 7.80 -12.41
N ASP A 62 -8.43 9.01 -12.07
CA ASP A 62 -8.16 10.24 -12.82
C ASP A 62 -7.01 11.07 -12.22
N GLY A 63 -6.28 10.50 -11.24
CA GLY A 63 -5.13 11.13 -10.63
C GLY A 63 -3.91 11.15 -11.56
N PRO A 64 -2.81 11.81 -11.15
CA PRO A 64 -1.58 11.91 -11.93
C PRO A 64 -0.82 10.57 -12.08
N GLY A 65 -1.38 9.46 -11.61
CA GLY A 65 -0.80 8.13 -11.70
C GLY A 65 -0.66 7.63 -13.13
N THR A 66 0.46 6.96 -13.42
CA THR A 66 0.77 6.45 -14.76
C THR A 66 0.01 5.16 -15.08
N ALA A 67 -0.35 4.39 -14.05
CA ALA A 67 -1.22 3.23 -14.17
C ALA A 67 -2.10 3.06 -12.93
N ALA A 68 -3.36 2.71 -13.12
CA ALA A 68 -4.33 2.47 -12.05
C ALA A 68 -4.44 3.58 -10.98
N GLY A 69 -4.04 4.83 -11.29
CA GLY A 69 -4.01 5.95 -10.34
C GLY A 69 -2.82 5.94 -9.37
N VAL A 70 -1.81 5.11 -9.59
CA VAL A 70 -0.59 4.98 -8.78
C VAL A 70 0.59 5.63 -9.51
N VAL A 71 1.41 6.38 -8.78
CA VAL A 71 2.64 7.00 -9.28
C VAL A 71 3.85 6.18 -8.79
N PRO A 72 4.48 5.36 -9.63
CA PRO A 72 5.67 4.62 -9.24
C PRO A 72 6.88 5.55 -9.07
N THR A 73 7.91 5.07 -8.36
CA THR A 73 9.12 5.84 -8.05
C THR A 73 9.83 6.36 -9.31
N ALA A 74 9.84 5.58 -10.38
CA ALA A 74 10.40 5.96 -11.68
C ALA A 74 9.75 7.25 -12.24
N ASP A 75 8.44 7.39 -12.05
CA ASP A 75 7.62 8.47 -12.64
C ASP A 75 7.36 9.64 -11.68
N ALA A 76 7.55 9.43 -10.37
CA ALA A 76 7.22 10.42 -9.36
C ALA A 76 8.05 11.70 -9.49
N PRO A 77 7.49 12.91 -9.37
CA PRO A 77 8.32 14.12 -9.34
C PRO A 77 9.22 14.15 -8.09
N ALA A 78 10.23 15.04 -8.07
CA ALA A 78 11.21 15.09 -6.97
C ALA A 78 10.57 15.36 -5.59
N ASP A 79 9.44 16.06 -5.57
CA ASP A 79 8.61 16.39 -4.41
C ASP A 79 7.45 15.41 -4.19
N GLY A 80 7.15 14.54 -5.16
CA GLY A 80 6.10 13.52 -5.09
C GLY A 80 6.48 12.38 -4.16
N ARG A 81 6.32 12.60 -2.86
CA ARG A 81 6.75 11.69 -1.80
C ARG A 81 5.59 11.15 -0.98
N THR A 82 5.54 9.83 -0.87
CA THR A 82 4.62 9.11 0.02
C THR A 82 5.45 8.40 1.08
N LEU A 83 5.15 8.65 2.36
CA LEU A 83 5.88 8.09 3.51
C LEU A 83 7.40 8.35 3.42
N GLY A 84 7.79 9.60 3.18
CA GLY A 84 9.19 10.04 3.26
C GLY A 84 10.08 9.78 2.04
N ALA A 85 9.64 8.98 1.06
CA ALA A 85 10.39 8.71 -0.18
C ALA A 85 9.50 8.86 -1.42
N ARG A 86 10.14 8.98 -2.61
CA ARG A 86 9.45 9.23 -3.88
C ARG A 86 8.53 8.09 -4.28
N GLY A 87 7.44 8.43 -4.97
CA GLY A 87 6.44 7.49 -5.47
C GLY A 87 5.52 6.95 -4.38
N ASP A 88 4.53 6.19 -4.82
CA ASP A 88 3.45 5.69 -3.98
C ASP A 88 3.78 4.36 -3.31
N VAL A 89 3.17 4.17 -2.14
CA VAL A 89 3.16 2.92 -1.40
C VAL A 89 1.79 2.29 -1.57
N ILE A 90 1.76 1.06 -2.07
CA ILE A 90 0.54 0.33 -2.38
C ILE A 90 0.34 -0.82 -1.39
N VAL A 91 -0.93 -1.11 -1.12
CA VAL A 91 -1.37 -2.22 -0.29
C VAL A 91 -2.08 -3.23 -1.17
N PHE A 92 -1.67 -4.50 -1.10
CA PHE A 92 -2.26 -5.58 -1.91
C PHE A 92 -2.28 -6.90 -1.15
N ASP A 93 -3.24 -7.76 -1.53
CA ASP A 93 -3.33 -9.11 -0.98
C ASP A 93 -2.39 -10.07 -1.73
N SER A 94 -1.78 -10.99 -0.99
CA SER A 94 -1.03 -12.10 -1.59
C SER A 94 -1.85 -13.38 -1.55
N PRO A 95 -1.94 -14.14 -2.66
CA PRO A 95 -2.58 -15.45 -2.65
C PRO A 95 -1.88 -16.44 -1.72
N THR A 96 -0.60 -16.19 -1.38
CA THR A 96 0.18 -17.05 -0.46
C THR A 96 0.03 -16.68 1.01
N LYS A 97 -0.51 -15.48 1.31
CA LYS A 97 -0.70 -14.96 2.67
C LYS A 97 -2.08 -14.29 2.80
N PRO A 98 -3.17 -15.06 2.67
CA PRO A 98 -4.52 -14.50 2.74
C PRO A 98 -4.77 -13.84 4.10
N GLY A 99 -5.31 -12.62 4.08
CA GLY A 99 -5.64 -11.85 5.29
C GLY A 99 -4.49 -11.04 5.88
N SER A 100 -3.26 -11.20 5.40
CA SER A 100 -2.11 -10.34 5.75
C SER A 100 -1.76 -9.46 4.55
N PRO A 101 -2.23 -8.20 4.52
CA PRO A 101 -1.93 -7.29 3.41
C PRO A 101 -0.43 -7.02 3.32
N ILE A 102 0.08 -6.92 2.11
CA ILE A 102 1.47 -6.57 1.82
C ILE A 102 1.53 -5.08 1.47
N ILE A 103 2.45 -4.37 2.12
CA ILE A 103 2.67 -2.93 1.94
C ILE A 103 4.04 -2.73 1.31
N HIS A 104 4.10 -2.37 0.03
CA HIS A 104 5.37 -2.11 -0.68
C HIS A 104 5.31 -0.80 -1.45
N ARG A 105 6.49 -0.25 -1.75
CA ARG A 105 6.61 0.88 -2.67
C ARG A 105 6.54 0.39 -4.11
N ALA A 106 5.75 1.08 -4.93
CA ALA A 106 5.76 0.88 -6.38
C ALA A 106 7.02 1.55 -6.97
N HIS A 107 7.87 0.76 -7.61
CA HIS A 107 9.10 1.29 -8.21
C HIS A 107 8.93 1.58 -9.69
N LEU A 108 8.30 0.66 -10.42
CA LEU A 108 7.99 0.78 -11.84
C LEU A 108 6.67 0.07 -12.15
N TYR A 109 6.00 0.54 -13.19
CA TYR A 109 4.88 -0.16 -13.81
C TYR A 109 5.38 -0.83 -15.09
N VAL A 110 4.92 -2.05 -15.35
CA VAL A 110 5.34 -2.88 -16.49
C VAL A 110 4.13 -3.47 -17.19
N GLU A 111 4.25 -3.69 -18.49
CA GLU A 111 3.29 -4.37 -19.33
C GLU A 111 3.57 -5.88 -19.45
N ALA A 112 2.57 -6.64 -19.87
CA ALA A 112 2.74 -8.08 -20.08
C ALA A 112 3.77 -8.38 -21.19
N GLY A 113 4.74 -9.24 -20.88
CA GLY A 113 5.85 -9.62 -21.75
C GLY A 113 7.04 -8.68 -21.69
N GLU A 114 7.00 -7.63 -20.87
CA GLU A 114 8.06 -6.64 -20.79
C GLU A 114 9.30 -7.14 -20.05
N ASN A 115 10.48 -6.84 -20.60
CA ASN A 115 11.76 -7.05 -19.92
C ASN A 115 12.07 -5.80 -19.09
N TRP A 116 11.70 -5.87 -17.82
CA TRP A 116 11.82 -4.75 -16.91
C TRP A 116 13.20 -4.63 -16.23
N TYR A 117 14.10 -5.59 -16.45
CA TYR A 117 15.45 -5.58 -15.85
C TYR A 117 16.23 -4.31 -16.21
N GLY A 118 16.12 -3.85 -17.46
CA GLY A 118 16.84 -2.65 -17.94
C GLY A 118 16.31 -1.33 -17.38
N GLU A 119 15.08 -1.32 -16.87
CA GLU A 119 14.40 -0.13 -16.33
C GLU A 119 14.46 -0.08 -14.81
N ALA A 120 14.65 -1.24 -14.17
CA ALA A 120 14.82 -1.31 -12.72
C ALA A 120 16.09 -0.57 -12.28
N ASP A 121 15.98 0.09 -11.13
CA ASP A 121 17.15 0.69 -10.46
C ASP A 121 18.11 -0.44 -10.06
N PRO A 122 19.37 -0.43 -10.53
CA PRO A 122 20.37 -1.43 -10.19
C PRO A 122 20.61 -1.57 -8.68
N ALA A 123 20.38 -0.50 -7.90
CA ALA A 123 20.51 -0.54 -6.44
C ALA A 123 19.46 -1.44 -5.77
N PHE A 124 18.36 -1.75 -6.47
CA PHE A 124 17.29 -2.60 -5.96
C PHE A 124 17.31 -4.03 -6.50
N LEU A 125 18.14 -4.32 -7.49
CA LEU A 125 18.34 -5.66 -8.03
C LEU A 125 19.25 -6.49 -7.11
N PRO A 126 19.08 -7.82 -7.03
CA PRO A 126 20.02 -8.69 -6.34
C PRO A 126 21.42 -8.58 -6.97
N PRO A 127 22.50 -8.66 -6.17
CA PRO A 127 23.87 -8.43 -6.66
C PRO A 127 24.35 -9.47 -7.69
N ASP A 128 23.76 -10.66 -7.69
CA ASP A 128 24.14 -11.78 -8.58
C ASP A 128 23.20 -11.93 -9.78
N VAL A 129 22.40 -10.90 -10.09
CA VAL A 129 21.48 -10.88 -11.24
C VAL A 129 22.06 -9.98 -12.31
N ASP A 130 22.33 -10.55 -13.48
CA ASP A 130 22.88 -9.88 -14.65
C ASP A 130 21.91 -9.84 -15.83
N SER A 131 20.77 -10.54 -15.75
CA SER A 131 19.73 -10.48 -16.77
C SER A 131 18.32 -10.71 -16.24
N CYS A 132 17.34 -10.37 -17.08
CA CYS A 132 15.93 -10.69 -16.87
C CYS A 132 15.68 -12.20 -16.63
N ARG A 133 16.52 -13.09 -17.17
CA ARG A 133 16.33 -14.54 -16.99
C ARG A 133 16.60 -15.01 -15.55
N ASP A 134 17.35 -14.21 -14.79
CA ASP A 134 17.76 -14.52 -13.42
C ASP A 134 16.79 -13.91 -12.39
N LEU A 135 15.78 -13.18 -12.87
CA LEU A 135 14.72 -12.59 -12.07
C LEU A 135 13.44 -13.42 -12.14
N ALA A 136 12.76 -13.54 -11.00
CA ALA A 136 11.39 -14.01 -10.98
C ALA A 136 10.50 -13.02 -11.73
N ASP A 137 9.52 -13.55 -12.48
CA ASP A 137 8.53 -12.75 -13.21
C ASP A 137 9.14 -11.73 -14.19
N CYS A 138 10.27 -12.10 -14.82
CA CYS A 138 10.87 -11.37 -15.93
C CYS A 138 11.13 -12.32 -17.12
N PRO A 139 10.59 -12.07 -18.33
CA PRO A 139 9.68 -10.98 -18.67
C PRO A 139 8.37 -11.04 -17.88
N ALA A 140 7.74 -9.88 -17.65
CA ALA A 140 6.54 -9.75 -16.85
C ALA A 140 5.42 -10.68 -17.36
N PRO A 141 4.89 -11.60 -16.55
CA PRO A 141 3.83 -12.50 -17.00
C PRO A 141 2.49 -11.78 -17.23
N TYR A 142 2.29 -10.63 -16.61
CA TYR A 142 1.11 -9.77 -16.72
C TYR A 142 1.50 -8.32 -16.43
N ALA A 143 0.65 -7.38 -16.85
CA ALA A 143 0.84 -5.97 -16.53
C ALA A 143 0.64 -5.72 -15.03
N GLY A 144 1.50 -4.90 -14.43
CA GLY A 144 1.46 -4.64 -12.99
C GLY A 144 2.64 -3.82 -12.48
N PHE A 145 2.73 -3.67 -11.17
CA PHE A 145 3.82 -2.93 -10.53
C PHE A 145 4.91 -3.89 -10.05
N VAL A 146 6.17 -3.57 -10.38
CA VAL A 146 7.30 -4.13 -9.66
C VAL A 146 7.44 -3.35 -8.37
N THR A 147 7.30 -4.07 -7.25
CA THR A 147 7.29 -3.48 -5.92
C THR A 147 8.43 -4.00 -5.08
N LYS A 148 8.88 -3.19 -4.12
CA LYS A 148 9.89 -3.59 -3.14
C LYS A 148 9.51 -3.03 -1.77
N GLY A 149 9.58 -3.88 -0.75
CA GLY A 149 9.63 -3.42 0.63
C GLY A 149 10.99 -2.78 0.86
N THR A 150 11.05 -1.59 1.47
CA THR A 150 12.32 -0.88 1.71
C THR A 150 13.19 -1.72 2.66
N PRO A 151 14.28 -2.36 2.21
CA PRO A 151 15.16 -3.05 3.14
C PRO A 151 15.97 -2.00 3.90
N THR A 152 16.16 -2.21 5.20
CA THR A 152 17.18 -1.51 5.97
C THR A 152 18.55 -1.93 5.45
N SER A 153 19.20 -1.07 4.66
CA SER A 153 20.65 -1.12 4.53
C SER A 153 21.27 -0.58 5.82
N GLY A 154 21.50 -1.48 6.79
CA GLY A 154 22.46 -1.25 7.86
C GLY A 154 21.88 -1.03 9.25
N THR A 155 21.79 -2.10 10.02
CA THR A 155 22.19 -2.07 11.44
C THR A 155 23.31 -3.07 11.63
N THR A 156 24.55 -2.64 11.36
CA THR A 156 25.67 -3.09 12.19
C THR A 156 25.56 -2.35 13.51
N ARG A 157 24.92 -3.00 14.49
CA ARG A 157 25.38 -2.96 15.87
C ARG A 157 24.96 -4.22 16.61
#